data_AF-A0A6N9JKL1-F1
#
_entry.id   AF-A0A6N9JKL1-F1
#
_cell.length_a   1.000
_cell.length_b   1.000
_cell.length_c   1.000
_cell.angle_alpha   90.00
_cell.angle_beta   90.00
_cell.angle_gamma   90.00
#
_symmetry.space_group_name_H-M   'P 1'
#
loop_
_entity.id
_entity.type
_entity.pdbx_description
1 polymer ?
#
loop_
_entity_poly.entity_id
_entity_poly.type
_entity_poly.pdbx_seq_one_letter_code
_entity_poly.pdbx_strand_id
1 'polypeptide(L)'
;MNGSHLVKISRRRGTKYTFTIKRNITIVRGDSGTGKTTLFDMVADYMRTGEQSGVSLQCDCPCVALTDYDWRNQLSSVHDSIVFVDEGLKEIHSDEFAHHVLYSSNYFVLISRADFPNLPYSVDEIYKIKTSGKYHSFVPVYQDRGNHRYAISRSAPKQDFSILLCEDSKSGFQFFKRHFADSELTCTSAMTNSAILGWLDQHLDDRVFVVADGAAFGCYADRVLKLQDIHRDAVTVCLPESFEWLLLSSGVISGLDVKTVLETPEAVVNSEKFKSWEDFFYKYLRDKTGNSVFRYDKDCIPEAFCRGSNSAKVMALIACRNVR
;
A
#
# COMPACT_ATOMS: atom_id res chain seq x y z
N MET A 1 -7.92 15.76 -3.49
CA MET A 1 -8.44 14.83 -4.52
C MET A 1 -8.88 13.49 -3.95
N ASN A 2 -9.82 12.86 -4.66
CA ASN A 2 -10.31 11.49 -4.43
C ASN A 2 -10.63 10.89 -5.81
N GLY A 3 -10.61 9.56 -5.89
CA GLY A 3 -11.02 8.81 -7.07
C GLY A 3 -9.85 8.10 -7.74
N SER A 4 -10.18 7.53 -8.89
CA SER A 4 -9.27 6.78 -9.76
C SER A 4 -9.15 7.51 -11.09
N HIS A 5 -7.92 7.87 -11.46
CA HIS A 5 -7.63 8.74 -12.61
C HIS A 5 -6.91 7.95 -13.71
N LEU A 6 -7.54 7.87 -14.89
CA LEU A 6 -6.96 7.19 -16.05
C LEU A 6 -6.06 8.15 -16.81
N VAL A 7 -4.76 7.86 -16.81
CA VAL A 7 -3.74 8.65 -17.49
C VAL A 7 -3.36 7.98 -18.81
N LYS A 8 -3.49 8.72 -19.91
CA LYS A 8 -3.04 8.32 -21.25
C LYS A 8 -2.08 9.35 -21.80
N ILE A 9 -0.86 8.94 -22.11
CA ILE A 9 0.18 9.84 -22.62
C ILE A 9 0.76 9.23 -23.88
N SER A 10 0.88 9.99 -24.97
CA SER A 10 1.41 9.47 -26.22
C SER A 10 2.18 10.51 -27.02
N ARG A 11 3.21 10.07 -27.76
CA ARG A 11 3.84 10.86 -28.82
C ARG A 11 3.30 10.44 -30.19
N ARG A 12 3.21 11.37 -31.13
CA ARG A 12 2.74 11.09 -32.51
C ARG A 12 3.60 9.98 -33.16
N ARG A 13 2.97 8.83 -33.45
CA ARG A 13 3.57 7.58 -34.01
C ARG A 13 4.58 6.86 -33.10
N GLY A 14 4.74 7.26 -31.84
CA GLY A 14 5.72 6.69 -30.92
C GLY A 14 5.12 6.00 -29.70
N THR A 15 5.81 6.16 -28.59
CA THR A 15 5.52 5.64 -27.25
C THR A 15 4.13 6.04 -26.77
N LYS A 16 3.43 5.09 -26.14
CA LYS A 16 2.10 5.25 -25.55
C LYS A 16 2.07 4.65 -24.14
N TYR A 17 1.73 5.45 -23.15
CA TYR A 17 1.47 5.02 -21.78
C TYR A 17 -0.03 5.01 -21.51
N THR A 18 -0.51 3.99 -20.82
CA THR A 18 -1.87 3.93 -20.28
C THR A 18 -1.85 3.23 -18.93
N PHE A 19 -2.27 3.94 -17.89
CA PHE A 19 -2.30 3.43 -16.52
C PHE A 19 -3.32 4.22 -15.70
N THR A 20 -3.69 3.67 -14.56
CA THR A 20 -4.67 4.27 -13.64
C THR A 20 -3.99 4.51 -12.30
N ILE A 21 -4.18 5.70 -11.73
CA ILE A 21 -3.73 6.06 -10.39
C ILE A 21 -4.94 6.09 -9.46
N LYS A 22 -4.86 5.40 -8.32
CA LYS A 22 -5.99 5.24 -7.38
C LYS A 22 -5.77 5.85 -6.00
N ARG A 23 -4.50 6.15 -5.66
CA ARG A 23 -4.08 6.58 -4.34
C ARG A 23 -3.17 7.78 -4.43
N ASN A 24 -3.04 8.45 -3.30
CA ASN A 24 -2.16 9.61 -3.13
C ASN A 24 -0.69 9.32 -3.44
N ILE A 25 -0.21 8.09 -3.27
CA ILE A 25 1.19 7.73 -3.52
C ILE A 25 1.26 6.47 -4.37
N THR A 26 1.87 6.59 -5.54
CA THR A 26 2.18 5.51 -6.46
C THR A 26 3.68 5.50 -6.74
N ILE A 27 4.33 4.35 -6.56
CA ILE A 27 5.76 4.17 -6.79
C ILE A 27 5.98 3.40 -8.09
N VAL A 28 6.83 3.93 -8.97
CA VAL A 28 7.20 3.27 -10.23
C VAL A 28 8.67 2.87 -10.18
N ARG A 29 8.91 1.56 -10.04
CA ARG A 29 10.24 0.94 -9.97
C ARG A 29 10.61 0.23 -11.27
N GLY A 30 11.90 -0.10 -11.39
CA GLY A 30 12.43 -1.01 -12.40
C GLY A 30 13.81 -0.61 -12.89
N ASP A 31 14.43 -1.49 -13.68
CA ASP A 31 15.79 -1.31 -14.18
C ASP A 31 15.92 -0.14 -15.18
N SER A 32 17.16 0.23 -15.51
CA SER A 32 17.45 1.20 -16.58
C SER A 32 16.75 0.82 -17.89
N GLY A 33 16.27 1.81 -18.65
CA GLY A 33 15.74 1.59 -20.00
C GLY A 33 14.30 1.06 -20.08
N THR A 34 13.56 1.00 -18.98
CA THR A 34 12.16 0.53 -18.97
C THR A 34 11.11 1.58 -19.39
N GLY A 35 11.53 2.80 -19.76
CA GLY A 35 10.65 3.90 -20.17
C GLY A 35 10.23 4.87 -19.05
N LYS A 36 10.74 4.69 -17.82
CA LYS A 36 10.46 5.57 -16.67
C LYS A 36 10.79 7.05 -16.94
N THR A 37 12.03 7.34 -17.32
CA THR A 37 12.47 8.70 -17.67
C THR A 37 11.68 9.23 -18.87
N THR A 38 11.43 8.40 -19.87
CA THR A 38 10.60 8.80 -21.03
C THR A 38 9.18 9.19 -20.65
N LEU A 39 8.57 8.52 -19.66
CA LEU A 39 7.26 8.90 -19.13
C LEU A 39 7.34 10.29 -18.47
N PHE A 40 8.30 10.50 -17.58
CA PHE A 40 8.51 11.79 -16.91
C PHE A 40 8.75 12.93 -17.92
N ASP A 41 9.66 12.72 -18.87
CA ASP A 41 9.99 13.68 -19.92
C ASP A 41 8.76 14.05 -20.75
N MET A 42 7.89 13.08 -21.07
CA MET A 42 6.65 13.35 -21.81
C MET A 42 5.67 14.22 -21.02
N VAL A 43 5.57 14.03 -19.70
CA VAL A 43 4.75 14.90 -18.84
C VAL A 43 5.37 16.31 -18.76
N ALA A 44 6.69 16.39 -18.56
CA ALA A 44 7.41 17.66 -18.48
C ALA A 44 7.35 18.47 -19.79
N ASP A 45 7.51 17.81 -20.93
CA ASP A 45 7.37 18.42 -22.26
C ASP A 45 5.96 18.97 -22.47
N TYR A 46 4.92 18.19 -22.13
CA TYR A 46 3.53 18.62 -22.24
C TYR A 46 3.22 19.79 -21.30
N MET A 47 3.71 19.77 -20.06
CA MET A 47 3.53 20.86 -19.10
C MET A 47 4.11 22.19 -19.63
N ARG A 48 5.23 22.13 -20.38
CA ARG A 48 5.94 23.33 -20.85
C ARG A 48 5.32 23.97 -22.09
N THR A 49 4.91 23.16 -23.07
CA THR A 49 4.47 23.68 -24.38
C THR A 49 3.16 23.07 -24.88
N GLY A 50 2.47 22.28 -24.04
CA GLY A 50 1.23 21.59 -24.39
C GLY A 50 1.41 20.68 -25.59
N GLU A 51 0.41 20.67 -26.47
CA GLU A 51 0.42 19.87 -27.71
C GLU A 51 1.57 20.23 -28.68
N GLN A 52 2.19 21.41 -28.54
CA GLN A 52 3.34 21.80 -29.39
C GLN A 52 4.58 20.92 -29.14
N SER A 53 4.66 20.26 -27.98
CA SER A 53 5.69 19.26 -27.67
C SER A 53 5.60 17.99 -28.55
N GLY A 54 4.48 17.80 -29.26
CA GLY A 54 4.17 16.55 -29.96
C GLY A 54 3.75 15.41 -29.02
N VAL A 55 3.55 15.71 -27.74
CA VAL A 55 2.93 14.85 -26.73
C VAL A 55 1.45 15.21 -26.62
N SER A 56 0.61 14.19 -26.56
CA SER A 56 -0.78 14.31 -26.14
C SER A 56 -0.96 13.63 -24.79
N LEU A 57 -1.58 14.34 -23.84
CA LEU A 57 -1.84 13.89 -22.48
C LEU A 57 -3.35 14.00 -22.20
N GLN A 58 -3.97 12.89 -21.83
CA GLN A 58 -5.39 12.82 -21.46
C GLN A 58 -5.50 12.27 -20.04
N CYS A 59 -6.13 13.06 -19.18
CA CYS A 59 -6.49 12.75 -17.80
C CYS A 59 -7.69 13.63 -17.41
N ASP A 60 -8.46 13.23 -16.40
CA ASP A 60 -9.57 14.01 -15.84
C ASP A 60 -9.10 15.09 -14.84
N CYS A 61 -7.84 15.03 -14.40
CA CYS A 61 -7.18 16.04 -13.59
C CYS A 61 -5.84 16.47 -14.23
N PRO A 62 -5.27 17.64 -13.85
CA PRO A 62 -3.99 18.08 -14.38
C PRO A 62 -2.85 17.11 -14.01
N CYS A 63 -1.92 16.92 -14.95
CA CYS A 63 -0.68 16.18 -14.72
C CYS A 63 0.50 17.14 -14.75
N VAL A 64 1.30 17.15 -13.69
CA VAL A 64 2.40 18.10 -13.47
C VAL A 64 3.70 17.33 -13.31
N ALA A 65 4.78 17.76 -13.97
CA ALA A 65 6.12 17.24 -13.70
C ALA A 65 6.87 18.20 -12.78
N LEU A 66 7.42 17.68 -11.68
CA LEU A 66 8.22 18.45 -10.74
C LEU A 66 9.66 18.52 -11.26
N THR A 67 10.01 19.61 -11.94
CA THR A 67 11.29 19.77 -12.65
C THR A 67 12.19 20.87 -12.07
N ASP A 68 11.67 21.70 -11.17
CA ASP A 68 12.35 22.90 -10.67
C ASP A 68 13.18 22.61 -9.40
N TYR A 69 14.26 23.37 -9.21
CA TYR A 69 14.99 23.41 -7.93
C TYR A 69 14.12 24.04 -6.84
N ASP A 70 13.21 24.93 -7.20
CA ASP A 70 12.21 25.52 -6.29
C ASP A 70 10.92 24.69 -6.22
N TRP A 71 11.09 23.38 -6.07
CA TRP A 71 10.01 22.40 -6.03
C TRP A 71 8.98 22.71 -4.91
N ARG A 72 9.39 23.39 -3.83
CA ARG A 72 8.53 23.76 -2.70
C ARG A 72 7.45 24.74 -3.14
N ASN A 73 7.86 25.83 -3.80
CA ASN A 73 6.93 26.82 -4.32
C ASN A 73 6.10 26.27 -5.48
N GLN A 74 6.68 25.39 -6.30
CA GLN A 74 5.93 24.69 -7.33
C GLN A 74 4.82 23.84 -6.70
N LEU A 75 5.14 22.96 -5.74
CA LEU A 75 4.15 22.09 -5.09
C LEU A 75 3.08 22.86 -4.31
N SER A 76 3.43 23.97 -3.66
CA SER A 76 2.47 24.77 -2.89
C SER A 76 1.40 25.43 -3.76
N SER A 77 1.68 25.62 -5.05
CA SER A 77 0.75 26.18 -6.04
C SER A 77 -0.06 25.13 -6.81
N VAL A 78 0.27 23.85 -6.65
CA VAL A 78 -0.34 22.73 -7.38
C VAL A 78 -1.37 22.06 -6.48
N HIS A 79 -2.59 21.94 -6.98
CA HIS A 79 -3.72 21.32 -6.25
C HIS A 79 -4.50 20.37 -7.16
N ASP A 80 -5.13 19.37 -6.56
CA ASP A 80 -5.99 18.38 -7.22
C ASP A 80 -5.41 17.83 -8.54
N SER A 81 -4.12 17.54 -8.52
CA SER A 81 -3.33 17.13 -9.69
C SER A 81 -2.60 15.81 -9.46
N ILE A 82 -2.15 15.18 -10.54
CA ILE A 82 -1.17 14.08 -10.48
C ILE A 82 0.23 14.67 -10.70
N VAL A 83 1.06 14.63 -9.68
CA VAL A 83 2.43 15.12 -9.70
C VAL A 83 3.40 13.97 -9.95
N PHE A 84 4.12 14.06 -11.07
CA PHE A 84 5.20 13.15 -11.43
C PHE A 84 6.52 13.69 -10.90
N VAL A 85 7.28 12.85 -10.21
CA VAL A 85 8.60 13.18 -9.66
C VAL A 85 9.56 12.05 -10.00
N ASP A 86 10.69 12.39 -10.63
CA ASP A 86 11.75 11.44 -10.97
C ASP A 86 12.95 11.55 -10.03
N GLU A 87 13.83 10.55 -10.06
CA GLU A 87 15.05 10.46 -9.25
C GLU A 87 16.04 11.63 -9.47
N GLY A 88 15.80 12.47 -10.49
CA GLY A 88 16.52 13.73 -10.70
C GLY A 88 16.30 14.79 -9.59
N LEU A 89 15.21 14.73 -8.81
CA LEU A 89 15.01 15.61 -7.66
C LEU A 89 15.82 15.10 -6.46
N LYS A 90 16.85 15.84 -6.05
CA LYS A 90 17.77 15.41 -4.98
C LYS A 90 17.07 15.20 -3.64
N GLU A 91 16.08 16.02 -3.34
CA GLU A 91 15.36 16.06 -2.07
C GLU A 91 14.20 15.05 -2.01
N ILE A 92 13.96 14.24 -3.05
CA ILE A 92 12.81 13.32 -3.13
C ILE A 92 12.73 12.31 -1.97
N HIS A 93 13.86 12.00 -1.33
CA HIS A 93 13.95 11.10 -0.18
C HIS A 93 14.02 11.83 1.18
N SER A 94 13.93 13.16 1.19
CA SER A 94 13.99 13.96 2.42
C SER A 94 12.70 13.89 3.23
N ASP A 95 12.81 14.12 4.54
CA ASP A 95 11.64 14.30 5.41
C ASP A 95 10.78 15.47 4.92
N GLU A 96 11.41 16.57 4.51
CA GLU A 96 10.72 17.76 4.02
C GLU A 96 9.82 17.47 2.81
N PHE A 97 10.33 16.71 1.83
CA PHE A 97 9.52 16.28 0.70
C PHE A 97 8.32 15.44 1.14
N ALA A 98 8.53 14.50 2.07
CA ALA A 98 7.44 13.70 2.61
C ALA A 98 6.36 14.57 3.28
N HIS A 99 6.74 15.62 4.01
CA HIS A 99 5.78 16.55 4.62
C HIS A 99 4.90 17.28 3.59
N HIS A 100 5.43 17.58 2.40
CA HIS A 100 4.66 18.20 1.31
C HIS A 100 3.77 17.23 0.54
N VAL A 101 4.12 15.94 0.53
CA VAL A 101 3.29 14.87 -0.08
C VAL A 101 2.11 14.52 0.82
N LEU A 102 2.35 14.40 2.13
CA LEU A 102 1.32 14.05 3.10
C LEU A 102 0.29 15.18 3.24
N TYR A 103 -0.98 14.80 3.34
CA TYR A 103 -2.11 15.75 3.45
C TYR A 103 -2.21 16.74 2.27
N SER A 104 -1.60 16.40 1.14
CA SER A 104 -1.77 17.15 -0.11
C SER A 104 -3.07 16.78 -0.82
N SER A 105 -3.65 17.72 -1.55
CA SER A 105 -4.74 17.43 -2.49
C SER A 105 -4.28 16.63 -3.71
N ASN A 106 -2.97 16.53 -3.93
CA ASN A 106 -2.39 15.88 -5.10
C ASN A 106 -2.18 14.38 -4.90
N TYR A 107 -2.19 13.65 -6.01
CA TYR A 107 -1.62 12.30 -6.08
C TYR A 107 -0.20 12.39 -6.65
N PHE A 108 0.68 11.51 -6.20
CA PHE A 108 2.09 11.50 -6.54
C PHE A 108 2.47 10.21 -7.24
N VAL A 109 3.12 10.34 -8.40
CA VAL A 109 3.79 9.25 -9.10
C VAL A 109 5.29 9.45 -8.91
N LEU A 110 5.86 8.70 -7.97
CA LEU A 110 7.28 8.76 -7.60
C LEU A 110 8.05 7.70 -8.38
N ILE A 111 8.98 8.14 -9.20
CA ILE A 111 9.81 7.30 -10.07
C ILE A 111 11.21 7.25 -9.45
N SER A 112 11.53 6.16 -8.78
CA SER A 112 12.84 5.95 -8.16
C SER A 112 13.14 4.47 -8.00
N ARG A 113 14.44 4.14 -7.90
CA ARG A 113 14.90 2.81 -7.51
C ARG A 113 14.96 2.63 -6.00
N ALA A 114 15.15 3.71 -5.27
CA ALA A 114 15.28 3.70 -3.82
C ALA A 114 13.90 3.72 -3.14
N ASP A 115 13.85 3.18 -1.92
CA ASP A 115 12.65 3.20 -1.09
C ASP A 115 12.37 4.60 -0.51
N PHE A 116 11.12 4.85 -0.14
CA PHE A 116 10.68 6.08 0.53
C PHE A 116 10.25 5.79 1.98
N PRO A 117 11.19 5.72 2.94
CA PRO A 117 10.88 5.33 4.32
C PRO A 117 9.95 6.31 5.05
N ASN A 118 9.89 7.56 4.59
CA ASN A 118 9.08 8.61 5.20
C ASN A 118 7.66 8.71 4.62
N LEU A 119 7.30 7.83 3.69
CA LEU A 119 6.02 7.82 3.00
C LEU A 119 5.25 6.51 3.26
N PRO A 120 3.99 6.57 3.71
CA PRO A 120 3.16 5.38 3.93
C PRO A 120 2.46 4.97 2.63
N TYR A 121 3.19 4.29 1.74
CA TYR A 121 2.61 3.78 0.48
C TYR A 121 2.31 2.29 0.55
N SER A 122 1.23 1.91 -0.12
CA SER A 122 0.74 0.54 -0.14
C SER A 122 1.63 -0.36 -0.99
N VAL A 123 1.72 -1.64 -0.60
CA VAL A 123 2.36 -2.70 -1.40
C VAL A 123 1.72 -2.84 -2.79
N ASP A 124 0.42 -2.54 -2.92
CA ASP A 124 -0.31 -2.60 -4.19
C ASP A 124 0.02 -1.42 -5.12
N GLU A 125 0.52 -0.31 -4.56
CA GLU A 125 0.85 0.90 -5.32
C GLU A 125 2.31 0.95 -5.79
N ILE A 126 2.98 -0.20 -5.80
CA ILE A 126 4.33 -0.36 -6.33
C ILE A 126 4.23 -1.03 -7.69
N TYR A 127 4.55 -0.29 -8.74
CA TYR A 127 4.43 -0.73 -10.12
C TYR A 127 5.78 -0.80 -10.83
N LYS A 128 5.81 -1.60 -11.89
CA LYS A 128 6.81 -1.53 -12.94
C LYS A 128 6.13 -1.23 -14.26
N ILE A 129 6.89 -0.65 -15.19
CA ILE A 129 6.41 -0.42 -16.55
C ILE A 129 6.55 -1.73 -17.34
N LYS A 130 5.42 -2.27 -17.81
CA LYS A 130 5.37 -3.35 -18.79
C LYS A 130 5.30 -2.77 -20.19
N THR A 131 6.24 -3.15 -21.04
CA THR A 131 6.34 -2.71 -22.44
C THR A 131 5.90 -3.82 -23.39
N SER A 132 5.09 -3.46 -24.39
CA SER A 132 4.67 -4.32 -25.49
C SER A 132 4.71 -3.52 -26.80
N GLY A 133 5.84 -3.60 -27.51
CA GLY A 133 6.12 -2.72 -28.65
C GLY A 133 6.17 -1.26 -28.19
N LYS A 134 5.31 -0.40 -28.75
CA LYS A 134 5.19 1.02 -28.36
C LYS A 134 4.25 1.29 -27.18
N TYR A 135 3.58 0.25 -26.66
CA TYR A 135 2.60 0.39 -25.59
C TYR A 135 3.23 0.07 -24.23
N HIS A 136 2.94 0.91 -23.26
CA HIS A 136 3.48 0.84 -21.91
C HIS A 136 2.32 0.95 -20.91
N SER A 137 2.37 0.14 -19.86
CA SER A 137 1.35 0.11 -18.81
C SER A 137 2.00 -0.14 -17.46
N PHE A 138 1.35 0.32 -16.39
CA PHE A 138 1.76 -0.03 -15.04
C PHE A 138 1.22 -1.41 -14.69
N VAL A 139 2.11 -2.26 -14.19
CA VAL A 139 1.72 -3.55 -13.61
C VAL A 139 2.29 -3.65 -12.20
N PRO A 140 1.52 -4.13 -11.21
CA PRO A 140 2.02 -4.29 -9.85
C PRO A 140 3.30 -5.14 -9.83
N VAL A 141 4.28 -4.71 -9.02
CA VAL A 141 5.51 -5.47 -8.77
C VAL A 141 5.19 -6.72 -7.95
N TYR A 142 4.40 -6.53 -6.90
CA TYR A 142 3.93 -7.59 -6.01
C TYR A 142 2.46 -7.87 -6.30
N GLN A 143 2.05 -9.14 -6.19
CA GLN A 143 0.68 -9.56 -6.47
C GLN A 143 0.10 -10.22 -5.23
N ASP A 144 -1.13 -9.84 -4.88
CA ASP A 144 -1.94 -10.63 -3.95
C ASP A 144 -2.25 -11.99 -4.60
N ARG A 145 -1.89 -13.06 -3.88
CA ARG A 145 -2.13 -14.47 -4.25
C ARG A 145 -3.37 -15.03 -3.57
N GLY A 146 -4.26 -14.16 -3.08
CA GLY A 146 -5.49 -14.48 -2.37
C GLY A 146 -5.29 -14.43 -0.85
N ASN A 147 -6.32 -13.96 -0.15
CA ASN A 147 -6.34 -13.70 1.30
C ASN A 147 -5.19 -12.78 1.72
N HIS A 148 -4.88 -11.76 0.90
CA HIS A 148 -3.86 -10.76 1.17
C HIS A 148 -2.44 -11.33 1.32
N ARG A 149 -2.15 -12.46 0.68
CA ARG A 149 -0.81 -13.09 0.74
C ARG A 149 0.03 -12.63 -0.44
N TYR A 150 1.14 -11.97 -0.16
CA TYR A 150 2.03 -11.43 -1.19
C TYR A 150 3.25 -12.32 -1.36
N ALA A 151 3.62 -12.59 -2.61
CA ALA A 151 4.80 -13.39 -2.93
C ALA A 151 5.39 -13.04 -4.31
N ILE A 152 6.71 -13.08 -4.41
CA ILE A 152 7.45 -12.89 -5.66
C ILE A 152 7.20 -14.09 -6.58
N SER A 153 7.49 -15.31 -6.12
CA SER A 153 7.22 -16.53 -6.86
C SER A 153 5.88 -17.17 -6.47
N ARG A 154 5.36 -18.05 -7.34
CA ARG A 154 4.18 -18.86 -7.03
C ARG A 154 4.60 -20.01 -6.12
N SER A 155 4.26 -19.90 -4.85
CA SER A 155 4.35 -21.00 -3.89
C SER A 155 3.24 -20.85 -2.86
N ALA A 156 2.83 -21.98 -2.28
CA ALA A 156 1.91 -22.01 -1.17
C ALA A 156 2.64 -22.65 0.01
N PRO A 157 2.44 -22.16 1.25
CA PRO A 157 3.04 -22.76 2.43
C PRO A 157 2.61 -24.22 2.52
N LYS A 158 3.59 -25.12 2.72
CA LYS A 158 3.34 -26.57 2.78
C LYS A 158 3.10 -27.08 4.19
N GLN A 159 3.57 -26.34 5.18
CA GLN A 159 3.56 -26.71 6.59
C GLN A 159 2.75 -25.71 7.40
N ASP A 160 2.32 -26.15 8.58
CA ASP A 160 1.70 -25.29 9.58
C ASP A 160 2.75 -24.38 10.24
N PHE A 161 2.34 -23.19 10.64
CA PHE A 161 3.21 -22.17 11.22
C PHE A 161 3.40 -22.41 12.72
N SER A 162 4.60 -22.13 13.23
CA SER A 162 4.88 -22.12 14.67
C SER A 162 4.71 -20.72 15.26
N ILE A 163 4.88 -19.67 14.46
CA ILE A 163 4.85 -18.27 14.90
C ILE A 163 3.93 -17.44 14.02
N LEU A 164 3.09 -16.61 14.65
CA LEU A 164 2.41 -15.49 14.01
C LEU A 164 3.11 -14.19 14.43
N LEU A 165 3.75 -13.53 13.47
CA LEU A 165 4.48 -12.28 13.68
C LEU A 165 3.61 -11.10 13.26
N CYS A 166 3.25 -10.24 14.20
CA CYS A 166 2.58 -8.97 13.92
C CYS A 166 3.59 -7.83 13.74
N GLU A 167 3.21 -6.82 12.97
CA GLU A 167 3.96 -5.56 12.86
C GLU A 167 4.17 -4.88 14.22
N ASP A 168 3.08 -4.59 14.92
CA ASP A 168 3.09 -3.81 16.16
C ASP A 168 2.48 -4.60 17.33
N SER A 169 2.33 -3.96 18.48
CA SER A 169 1.76 -4.57 19.70
C SER A 169 0.35 -4.04 20.03
N LYS A 170 -0.33 -3.44 19.04
CA LYS A 170 -1.61 -2.77 19.18
C LYS A 170 -2.78 -3.76 19.06
N SER A 171 -3.98 -3.24 18.81
CA SER A 171 -5.22 -4.02 18.75
C SER A 171 -5.15 -5.27 17.85
N GLY A 172 -4.47 -5.22 16.71
CA GLY A 172 -4.27 -6.37 15.83
C GLY A 172 -3.52 -7.51 16.52
N PHE A 173 -2.35 -7.21 17.10
CA PHE A 173 -1.59 -8.19 17.89
C PHE A 173 -2.38 -8.71 19.09
N GLN A 174 -3.07 -7.84 19.82
CA GLN A 174 -3.90 -8.25 20.96
C GLN A 174 -5.03 -9.19 20.54
N PHE A 175 -5.63 -8.95 19.37
CA PHE A 175 -6.66 -9.80 18.78
C PHE A 175 -6.09 -11.19 18.47
N PHE A 176 -5.00 -11.27 17.70
CA PHE A 176 -4.38 -12.55 17.33
C PHE A 176 -3.89 -13.32 18.56
N LYS A 177 -3.24 -12.64 19.51
CA LYS A 177 -2.78 -13.24 20.76
C LYS A 177 -3.92 -13.86 21.57
N ARG A 178 -5.10 -13.21 21.61
CA ARG A 178 -6.29 -13.75 22.28
C ARG A 178 -6.89 -14.92 21.51
N HIS A 179 -6.98 -14.83 20.18
CA HIS A 179 -7.54 -15.90 19.33
C HIS A 179 -6.72 -17.20 19.44
N PHE A 180 -5.39 -17.08 19.51
CA PHE A 180 -4.47 -18.21 19.53
C PHE A 180 -3.97 -18.61 20.93
N ALA A 181 -4.57 -18.07 22.00
CA ALA A 181 -4.10 -18.28 23.37
C ALA A 181 -4.01 -19.78 23.78
N ASP A 182 -4.93 -20.60 23.27
CA ASP A 182 -5.00 -22.04 23.57
C ASP A 182 -4.44 -22.92 22.42
N SER A 183 -3.62 -22.34 21.54
CA SER A 183 -3.03 -23.03 20.39
C SER A 183 -1.51 -23.19 20.50
N GLU A 184 -0.93 -24.06 19.68
CA GLU A 184 0.53 -24.19 19.56
C GLU A 184 1.20 -23.02 18.79
N LEU A 185 0.40 -22.14 18.19
CA LEU A 185 0.89 -21.00 17.42
C LEU A 185 1.26 -19.85 18.36
N THR A 186 2.54 -19.50 18.40
CA THR A 186 3.02 -18.40 19.24
C THR A 186 2.82 -17.06 18.54
N CYS A 187 2.03 -16.17 19.13
CA CYS A 187 1.89 -14.79 18.64
C CYS A 187 2.99 -13.88 19.21
N THR A 188 3.73 -13.21 18.34
CA THR A 188 4.76 -12.23 18.72
C THR A 188 4.66 -10.96 17.86
N SER A 189 5.39 -9.92 18.25
CA SER A 189 5.39 -8.61 17.59
C SER A 189 6.82 -8.20 17.22
N ALA A 190 6.98 -7.67 16.00
CA ALA A 190 8.21 -7.02 15.57
C ALA A 190 8.37 -5.60 16.13
N MET A 191 7.34 -5.06 16.79
CA MET A 191 7.22 -3.67 17.29
C MET A 191 7.06 -2.59 16.22
N THR A 192 7.65 -2.76 15.03
CA THR A 192 7.47 -1.87 13.86
C THR A 192 7.61 -2.63 12.54
N ASN A 193 7.08 -2.06 11.46
CA ASN A 193 7.29 -2.60 10.11
C ASN A 193 8.76 -2.73 9.71
N SER A 194 9.58 -1.73 10.08
CA SER A 194 11.01 -1.73 9.79
C SER A 194 11.79 -2.85 10.48
N ALA A 195 11.27 -3.38 11.61
CA ALA A 195 11.92 -4.41 12.39
C ALA A 195 11.59 -5.84 11.92
N ILE A 196 10.52 -6.04 11.14
CA ILE A 196 10.09 -7.37 10.66
C ILE A 196 11.24 -8.11 9.95
N LEU A 197 11.96 -7.43 9.06
CA LEU A 197 13.05 -8.07 8.32
C LEU A 197 14.16 -8.56 9.26
N GLY A 198 14.57 -7.73 10.21
CA GLY A 198 15.62 -8.09 11.17
C GLY A 198 15.17 -9.21 12.12
N TRP A 199 13.88 -9.25 12.45
CA TRP A 199 13.29 -10.33 13.23
C TRP A 199 13.33 -11.66 12.46
N LEU A 200 12.89 -11.66 11.19
CA LEU A 200 12.89 -12.87 10.36
C LEU A 200 14.31 -13.41 10.14
N ASP A 201 15.30 -12.54 9.97
CA ASP A 201 16.71 -12.92 9.78
C ASP A 201 17.31 -13.62 11.02
N GLN A 202 16.72 -13.42 12.20
CA GLN A 202 17.10 -14.10 13.45
C GLN A 202 16.34 -15.42 13.69
N HIS A 203 15.31 -15.71 12.88
CA HIS A 203 14.38 -16.83 13.05
C HIS A 203 14.25 -17.66 11.75
N LEU A 204 15.38 -17.89 11.06
CA LEU A 204 15.40 -18.55 9.74
C LEU A 204 14.93 -20.02 9.77
N ASP A 205 15.02 -20.66 10.93
CA ASP A 205 14.59 -22.06 11.13
C ASP A 205 13.12 -22.18 11.55
N ASP A 206 12.46 -21.06 11.86
CA ASP A 206 11.06 -21.03 12.26
C ASP A 206 10.09 -20.96 11.08
N ARG A 207 8.86 -21.45 11.31
CA ARG A 207 7.76 -21.34 10.33
C ARG A 207 6.87 -20.17 10.73
N VAL A 208 6.98 -19.08 10.00
CA VAL A 208 6.46 -17.76 10.40
C VAL A 208 5.36 -17.29 9.45
N PHE A 209 4.21 -16.95 10.03
CA PHE A 209 3.14 -16.23 9.35
C PHE A 209 3.19 -14.75 9.77
N VAL A 210 3.63 -13.88 8.87
CA VAL A 210 3.71 -12.44 9.09
C VAL A 210 2.36 -11.80 8.75
N VAL A 211 1.87 -10.94 9.64
CA VAL A 211 0.72 -10.06 9.41
C VAL A 211 1.14 -8.61 9.65
N ALA A 212 1.00 -7.76 8.64
CA ALA A 212 1.34 -6.34 8.72
C ALA A 212 0.39 -5.48 7.87
N ASP A 213 0.33 -4.17 8.14
CA ASP A 213 -0.59 -3.27 7.44
C ASP A 213 -0.07 -2.94 6.03
N GLY A 214 -0.66 -3.57 5.02
CA GLY A 214 -0.29 -3.47 3.61
C GLY A 214 -0.40 -2.06 3.02
N ALA A 215 -1.23 -1.20 3.61
CA ALA A 215 -1.36 0.22 3.23
C ALA A 215 -0.09 1.03 3.45
N ALA A 216 0.80 0.62 4.35
CA ALA A 216 2.04 1.31 4.69
C ALA A 216 3.30 0.41 4.59
N PHE A 217 3.15 -0.84 4.17
CA PHE A 217 4.24 -1.82 4.10
C PHE A 217 5.20 -1.62 2.92
N GLY A 218 4.87 -0.73 1.97
CA GLY A 218 5.53 -0.69 0.67
C GLY A 218 7.05 -0.49 0.72
N CYS A 219 7.56 0.27 1.70
CA CYS A 219 9.00 0.48 1.91
C CYS A 219 9.77 -0.79 2.29
N TYR A 220 9.09 -1.80 2.81
CA TYR A 220 9.71 -3.02 3.33
C TYR A 220 9.44 -4.23 2.44
N ALA A 221 8.42 -4.12 1.57
CA ALA A 221 7.95 -5.19 0.70
C ALA A 221 9.07 -5.87 -0.09
N ASP A 222 9.98 -5.11 -0.73
CA ASP A 222 11.03 -5.71 -1.55
C ASP A 222 11.93 -6.66 -0.77
N ARG A 223 12.46 -6.19 0.37
CA ARG A 223 13.42 -6.95 1.18
C ARG A 223 12.74 -8.13 1.88
N VAL A 224 11.55 -7.91 2.45
CA VAL A 224 10.82 -8.95 3.19
C VAL A 224 10.31 -10.03 2.24
N LEU A 225 9.76 -9.67 1.07
CA LEU A 225 9.26 -10.65 0.11
C LEU A 225 10.39 -11.41 -0.60
N LYS A 226 11.58 -10.81 -0.77
CA LYS A 226 12.78 -11.53 -1.22
C LYS A 226 13.25 -12.56 -0.18
N LEU A 227 13.26 -12.20 1.11
CA LEU A 227 13.58 -13.15 2.18
C LEU A 227 12.55 -14.30 2.20
N GLN A 228 11.26 -13.98 2.11
CA GLN A 228 10.22 -15.00 1.97
C GLN A 228 10.46 -15.91 0.76
N ASP A 229 10.89 -15.37 -0.38
CA ASP A 229 11.13 -16.17 -1.60
C ASP A 229 12.27 -17.19 -1.42
N ILE A 230 13.31 -16.82 -0.65
CA ILE A 230 14.39 -17.72 -0.24
C ILE A 230 13.85 -18.81 0.71
N HIS A 231 12.99 -18.44 1.66
CA HIS A 231 12.41 -19.32 2.69
C HIS A 231 10.95 -19.71 2.42
N ARG A 232 10.60 -19.97 1.15
CA ARG A 232 9.21 -20.08 0.66
C ARG A 232 8.34 -21.16 1.31
N ASP A 233 8.95 -22.16 1.94
CA ASP A 233 8.24 -23.25 2.62
C ASP A 233 8.01 -22.96 4.11
N ALA A 234 8.64 -21.92 4.66
CA ALA A 234 8.64 -21.57 6.08
C ALA A 234 8.00 -20.20 6.38
N VAL A 235 8.16 -19.21 5.49
CA VAL A 235 7.64 -17.84 5.70
C VAL A 235 6.45 -17.57 4.79
N THR A 236 5.41 -16.95 5.33
CA THR A 236 4.28 -16.39 4.56
C THR A 236 3.97 -14.99 5.04
N VAL A 237 3.83 -14.05 4.10
CA VAL A 237 3.62 -12.63 4.34
C VAL A 237 2.20 -12.26 3.92
N CYS A 238 1.37 -11.95 4.91
CA CYS A 238 0.01 -11.49 4.77
C CYS A 238 -0.05 -9.98 5.03
N LEU A 239 -0.45 -9.22 4.02
CA LEU A 239 -0.52 -7.76 4.04
C LEU A 239 -1.96 -7.31 3.74
N PRO A 240 -2.92 -7.54 4.66
CA PRO A 240 -4.23 -6.92 4.53
C PRO A 240 -4.08 -5.40 4.49
N GLU A 241 -5.09 -4.70 3.96
CA GLU A 241 -5.08 -3.24 3.89
C GLU A 241 -4.71 -2.59 5.24
N SER A 242 -5.37 -3.04 6.30
CA SER A 242 -5.06 -2.77 7.71
C SER A 242 -5.81 -3.77 8.59
N PHE A 243 -5.48 -3.84 9.87
CA PHE A 243 -6.30 -4.59 10.83
C PHE A 243 -7.73 -4.05 10.94
N GLU A 244 -7.93 -2.72 10.91
CA GLU A 244 -9.27 -2.11 10.95
C GLU A 244 -10.10 -2.44 9.73
N TRP A 245 -9.45 -2.50 8.56
CA TRP A 245 -10.10 -2.98 7.34
C TRP A 245 -10.54 -4.44 7.48
N LEU A 246 -9.75 -5.31 8.13
CA LEU A 246 -10.17 -6.70 8.42
C LEU A 246 -11.42 -6.74 9.31
N LEU A 247 -11.46 -5.92 10.36
CA LEU A 247 -12.63 -5.84 11.25
C LEU A 247 -13.88 -5.39 10.50
N LEU A 248 -13.78 -4.37 9.65
CA LEU A 248 -14.88 -3.90 8.81
C LEU A 248 -15.32 -4.95 7.78
N SER A 249 -14.35 -5.62 7.13
CA SER A 249 -14.60 -6.60 6.07
C SER A 249 -15.16 -7.93 6.58
N SER A 250 -14.94 -8.24 7.86
CA SER A 250 -15.37 -9.51 8.47
C SER A 250 -16.90 -9.67 8.59
N GLY A 251 -17.65 -8.57 8.50
CA GLY A 251 -19.09 -8.56 8.76
C GLY A 251 -19.45 -8.87 10.22
N VAL A 252 -18.51 -8.71 11.16
CA VAL A 252 -18.77 -8.85 12.61
C VAL A 252 -19.74 -7.79 13.11
N ILE A 253 -19.62 -6.55 12.61
CA ILE A 253 -20.47 -5.45 13.03
C ILE A 253 -21.69 -5.40 12.10
N SER A 254 -22.78 -6.02 12.55
CA SER A 254 -24.03 -6.12 11.77
C SER A 254 -24.68 -4.76 11.52
N GLY A 255 -25.24 -4.55 10.33
CA GLY A 255 -26.00 -3.35 9.98
C GLY A 255 -25.15 -2.14 9.58
N LEU A 256 -23.83 -2.27 9.54
CA LEU A 256 -22.94 -1.27 8.97
C LEU A 256 -22.93 -1.37 7.45
N ASP A 257 -23.42 -0.33 6.77
CA ASP A 257 -23.24 -0.20 5.33
C ASP A 257 -21.81 0.30 5.02
N VAL A 258 -20.92 -0.66 4.82
CA VAL A 258 -19.49 -0.44 4.53
C VAL A 258 -19.12 -0.82 3.10
N LYS A 259 -20.10 -1.25 2.29
CA LYS A 259 -19.83 -1.83 0.97
C LYS A 259 -19.04 -0.88 0.08
N THR A 260 -19.53 0.35 -0.10
CA THR A 260 -18.85 1.37 -0.91
C THR A 260 -17.46 1.70 -0.39
N VAL A 261 -17.30 1.71 0.94
CA VAL A 261 -16.05 2.07 1.61
C VAL A 261 -14.98 0.98 1.46
N LEU A 262 -15.38 -0.29 1.38
CA LEU A 262 -14.48 -1.42 1.20
C LEU A 262 -14.19 -1.76 -0.26
N GLU A 263 -15.19 -1.65 -1.14
CA GLU A 263 -15.05 -2.00 -2.57
C GLU A 263 -14.42 -0.88 -3.41
N THR A 264 -14.69 0.38 -3.06
CA THR A 264 -14.22 1.57 -3.79
C THR A 264 -13.68 2.65 -2.84
N PRO A 265 -12.69 2.33 -2.00
CA PRO A 265 -12.09 3.30 -1.06
C PRO A 265 -11.57 4.56 -1.75
N GLU A 266 -11.03 4.45 -2.97
CA GLU A 266 -10.55 5.61 -3.72
C GLU A 266 -11.63 6.69 -3.90
N ALA A 267 -12.90 6.32 -3.98
CA ALA A 267 -14.00 7.28 -4.15
C ALA A 267 -14.30 8.10 -2.89
N VAL A 268 -13.96 7.59 -1.70
CA VAL A 268 -14.34 8.17 -0.41
C VAL A 268 -13.16 8.70 0.40
N VAL A 269 -11.95 8.17 0.20
CA VAL A 269 -10.76 8.60 0.93
C VAL A 269 -10.17 9.85 0.29
N ASN A 270 -10.19 10.96 1.03
CA ASN A 270 -9.59 12.23 0.60
C ASN A 270 -8.14 12.34 1.12
N SER A 271 -7.19 12.51 0.20
CA SER A 271 -5.75 12.60 0.48
C SER A 271 -5.32 13.77 1.38
N GLU A 272 -6.11 14.85 1.44
CA GLU A 272 -5.85 16.00 2.33
C GLU A 272 -6.18 15.68 3.79
N LYS A 273 -7.11 14.75 4.00
CA LYS A 273 -7.61 14.41 5.35
C LYS A 273 -6.92 13.20 5.95
N PHE A 274 -6.45 12.29 5.09
CA PHE A 274 -5.89 11.01 5.51
C PHE A 274 -4.58 10.76 4.77
N LYS A 275 -3.52 10.49 5.55
CA LYS A 275 -2.18 10.20 5.02
C LYS A 275 -2.11 8.87 4.26
N SER A 276 -2.97 7.92 4.63
CA SER A 276 -3.09 6.58 4.06
C SER A 276 -4.53 6.09 4.23
N TRP A 277 -4.87 5.00 3.53
CA TRP A 277 -6.17 4.35 3.71
C TRP A 277 -6.31 3.71 5.10
N GLU A 278 -5.23 3.25 5.73
CA GLU A 278 -5.22 2.81 7.14
C GLU A 278 -5.74 3.90 8.08
N ASP A 279 -5.22 5.14 7.98
CA ASP A 279 -5.68 6.27 8.80
C ASP A 279 -7.18 6.55 8.60
N PHE A 280 -7.67 6.36 7.38
CA PHE A 280 -9.09 6.45 7.08
C PHE A 280 -9.91 5.33 7.72
N PHE A 281 -9.53 4.05 7.54
CA PHE A 281 -10.28 2.91 8.10
C PHE A 281 -10.28 2.94 9.63
N TYR A 282 -9.17 3.37 10.24
CA TYR A 282 -9.08 3.62 11.68
C TYR A 282 -10.15 4.61 12.16
N LYS A 283 -10.15 5.82 11.58
CA LYS A 283 -11.12 6.88 11.95
C LYS A 283 -12.56 6.44 11.66
N TYR A 284 -12.80 5.83 10.50
CA TYR A 284 -14.11 5.34 10.11
C TYR A 284 -14.65 4.28 11.09
N LEU A 285 -13.85 3.26 11.42
CA LEU A 285 -14.26 2.20 12.35
C LEU A 285 -14.53 2.76 13.75
N ARG A 286 -13.67 3.66 14.24
CA ARG A 286 -13.84 4.31 15.54
C ARG A 286 -15.14 5.10 15.62
N ASP A 287 -15.43 5.91 14.61
CA ASP A 287 -16.65 6.72 14.55
C ASP A 287 -17.91 5.86 14.52
N LYS A 288 -17.89 4.78 13.72
CA LYS A 288 -19.04 3.87 13.58
C LYS A 288 -19.30 3.01 14.81
N THR A 289 -18.28 2.75 15.63
CA THR A 289 -18.40 1.86 16.79
C THR A 289 -18.48 2.59 18.13
N GLY A 290 -18.31 3.91 18.16
CA GLY A 290 -18.13 4.73 19.38
C GLY A 290 -19.15 4.49 20.51
N ASN A 291 -20.41 4.19 20.16
CA ASN A 291 -21.51 3.98 21.11
C ASN A 291 -21.97 2.51 21.19
N SER A 292 -21.07 1.55 20.97
CA SER A 292 -21.39 0.12 20.93
C SER A 292 -20.43 -0.75 21.75
N VAL A 293 -20.77 -2.02 21.94
CA VAL A 293 -19.85 -3.03 22.52
C VAL A 293 -18.59 -3.26 21.67
N PHE A 294 -18.61 -2.80 20.41
CA PHE A 294 -17.49 -2.86 19.48
C PHE A 294 -16.66 -1.57 19.47
N ARG A 295 -16.86 -0.64 20.42
CA ARG A 295 -16.15 0.66 20.48
C ARG A 295 -14.65 0.47 20.30
N TYR A 296 -14.17 0.76 19.09
CA TYR A 296 -12.83 0.45 18.68
C TYR A 296 -11.83 1.49 19.17
N ASP A 297 -10.67 1.01 19.58
CA ASP A 297 -9.52 1.81 19.98
C ASP A 297 -8.24 1.11 19.49
N LYS A 298 -7.30 1.86 18.87
CA LYS A 298 -6.08 1.27 18.30
C LYS A 298 -5.24 0.61 19.39
N ASP A 299 -5.23 1.18 20.59
CA ASP A 299 -4.38 0.72 21.69
C ASP A 299 -5.00 -0.44 22.49
N CYS A 300 -6.30 -0.67 22.39
CA CYS A 300 -6.99 -1.73 23.13
C CYS A 300 -8.13 -2.36 22.33
N ILE A 301 -7.95 -3.62 21.90
CA ILE A 301 -9.01 -4.34 21.17
C ILE A 301 -10.21 -4.68 22.09
N PRO A 302 -11.45 -4.30 21.70
CA PRO A 302 -12.65 -4.68 22.43
C PRO A 302 -12.84 -6.19 22.47
N GLU A 303 -13.21 -6.72 23.63
CA GLU A 303 -13.44 -8.17 23.82
C GLU A 303 -14.50 -8.72 22.87
N ALA A 304 -15.49 -7.91 22.49
CA ALA A 304 -16.55 -8.30 21.56
C ALA A 304 -16.02 -8.83 20.20
N PHE A 305 -14.89 -8.31 19.71
CA PHE A 305 -14.26 -8.82 18.48
C PHE A 305 -13.59 -10.18 18.70
N CYS A 306 -13.04 -10.45 19.88
CA CYS A 306 -12.28 -11.66 20.18
C CYS A 306 -13.15 -12.88 20.52
N ARG A 307 -14.47 -12.74 20.63
CA ARG A 307 -15.37 -13.82 21.08
C ARG A 307 -15.73 -14.77 19.95
N GLY A 308 -15.34 -16.04 20.09
CA GLY A 308 -15.87 -17.18 19.33
C GLY A 308 -16.06 -16.92 17.84
N SER A 309 -17.32 -16.93 17.40
CA SER A 309 -17.69 -16.77 15.98
C SER A 309 -17.30 -15.41 15.38
N ASN A 310 -17.15 -14.35 16.18
CA ASN A 310 -16.68 -13.05 15.68
C ASN A 310 -15.20 -13.12 15.28
N SER A 311 -14.37 -13.72 16.15
CA SER A 311 -12.95 -13.89 15.89
C SER A 311 -12.71 -14.75 14.64
N ALA A 312 -13.47 -15.85 14.53
CA ALA A 312 -13.41 -16.74 13.36
C ALA A 312 -13.76 -16.03 12.03
N LYS A 313 -14.72 -15.09 12.03
CA LYS A 313 -15.07 -14.31 10.82
C LYS A 313 -13.92 -13.43 10.35
N VAL A 314 -13.19 -12.79 11.27
CA VAL A 314 -12.02 -11.97 10.94
C VAL A 314 -10.89 -12.86 10.41
N MET A 315 -10.62 -13.98 11.10
CA MET A 315 -9.56 -14.92 10.71
C MET A 315 -9.82 -15.57 9.35
N ALA A 316 -11.07 -15.79 8.97
CA ALA A 316 -11.44 -16.34 7.66
C ALA A 316 -10.88 -15.51 6.48
N LEU A 317 -10.72 -14.19 6.65
CA LEU A 317 -10.21 -13.30 5.60
C LEU A 317 -8.72 -13.51 5.29
N ILE A 318 -7.95 -13.94 6.28
CA ILE A 318 -6.49 -14.18 6.17
C ILE A 318 -6.12 -15.65 6.26
N ALA A 319 -7.12 -16.54 6.31
CA ALA A 319 -6.95 -17.94 6.67
C ALA A 319 -5.92 -18.64 5.78
N CYS A 320 -5.00 -19.36 6.43
CA CYS A 320 -3.95 -20.13 5.80
C CYS A 320 -3.47 -21.23 6.77
N ARG A 321 -3.58 -22.50 6.38
CA ARG A 321 -3.09 -23.62 7.21
C ARG A 321 -3.72 -23.59 8.61
N ASN A 322 -2.92 -23.69 9.66
CA ASN A 322 -3.34 -23.58 11.06
C ASN A 322 -3.69 -22.15 11.51
N VAL A 323 -3.41 -21.12 10.69
CA VAL A 323 -3.88 -19.74 10.92
C VAL A 323 -5.31 -19.63 10.42
N ARG A 324 -6.28 -19.91 11.29
CA ARG A 324 -7.73 -19.91 11.01
C ARG A 324 -8.53 -19.65 12.28
#